data_AF-A0A336KWS8-F1
#
_entry.id   AF-A0A336KWS8-F1
#
_cell.length_a   1.000
_cell.length_b   1.000
_cell.length_c   1.000
_cell.angle_alpha   90.00
_cell.angle_beta   90.00
_cell.angle_gamma   90.00
#
_symmetry.space_group_name_H-M   'P 1'
#
loop_
_entity.id
_entity.type
_entity.pdbx_description
1 polymer ?
#
loop_
_entity_poly.entity_id
_entity_poly.type
_entity_poly.pdbx_seq_one_letter_code
_entity_poly.pdbx_strand_id
1 'polypeptide(L)'
;MIQLNGISILILPILVLFVQGTIVDQIIIDNIEVTYGKSTFLELDCRVRRANKTTYMADGNYTIKKPITDEVTIQLSLFYLNGATWTQLFTNLPTSLCKSTIVPGSTFYDFKKRYFLDAPDSCPIPSGLYKMQRIFVPRYRKDWDSGMKLVIPAIVPNADLYKSEYNFFDGNRKKLATLIGEFRLVDKNSDI
;
A
#
# COMPACT_ATOMS: atom_id res chain seq x y z
N MET A 1 -33.78 -1.21 -46.91
CA MET A 1 -33.30 -2.47 -46.32
C MET A 1 -31.79 -2.33 -46.18
N ILE A 2 -31.31 -1.92 -45.00
CA ILE A 2 -29.90 -1.60 -44.75
C ILE A 2 -29.31 -2.78 -43.97
N GLN A 3 -28.40 -3.54 -44.58
CA GLN A 3 -27.64 -4.58 -43.89
C GLN A 3 -26.61 -3.93 -42.96
N LEU A 4 -26.82 -4.07 -41.65
CA LEU A 4 -25.83 -3.73 -40.63
C LEU A 4 -24.87 -4.91 -40.47
N ASN A 5 -23.62 -4.68 -40.88
CA ASN A 5 -22.52 -5.65 -40.86
C ASN A 5 -22.17 -6.06 -39.41
N GLY A 6 -22.00 -7.37 -39.18
CA GLY A 6 -21.82 -8.03 -37.88
C GLY A 6 -20.53 -7.73 -37.09
N ILE A 7 -19.87 -6.59 -37.32
CA ILE A 7 -18.68 -6.15 -36.57
C ILE A 7 -19.07 -5.30 -35.35
N SER A 8 -20.26 -4.68 -35.34
CA SER A 8 -20.70 -3.81 -34.23
C SER A 8 -21.05 -4.52 -32.92
N ILE A 9 -21.25 -5.85 -32.92
CA ILE A 9 -21.70 -6.57 -31.71
C ILE A 9 -20.52 -6.90 -30.76
N LEU A 10 -19.29 -7.00 -31.27
CA LEU A 10 -18.11 -7.33 -30.46
C LEU A 10 -17.42 -6.12 -29.82
N ILE A 11 -17.64 -4.90 -30.33
CA ILE A 11 -17.03 -3.69 -29.78
C ILE A 11 -17.74 -3.25 -28.48
N LEU A 12 -19.06 -3.51 -28.38
CA LEU A 12 -19.87 -3.13 -27.21
C LEU A 12 -19.41 -3.78 -25.89
N PRO A 13 -19.19 -5.11 -25.78
CA PRO A 13 -18.79 -5.73 -24.52
C PRO A 13 -17.37 -5.33 -24.08
N ILE A 14 -16.46 -5.05 -25.04
CA ILE A 14 -15.12 -4.56 -24.72
C ILE A 14 -15.20 -3.15 -24.13
N LEU A 15 -16.06 -2.28 -24.67
CA LEU A 15 -16.27 -0.93 -24.12
C LEU A 15 -16.93 -0.96 -22.74
N VAL A 16 -17.90 -1.85 -22.51
CA VAL A 16 -18.61 -1.98 -21.22
C VAL A 16 -17.68 -2.46 -20.08
N LEU A 17 -16.65 -3.25 -20.38
CA LEU A 17 -15.66 -3.69 -19.38
C LEU A 17 -14.74 -2.56 -18.89
N PHE A 18 -14.58 -1.47 -19.65
CA PHE A 18 -13.78 -0.30 -19.24
C PHE A 18 -14.55 0.72 -18.38
N VAL A 19 -15.85 0.54 -18.17
CA VAL A 19 -16.72 1.58 -17.56
C VAL A 19 -16.75 1.54 -16.01
N GLN A 20 -16.19 0.52 -15.36
CA GLN A 20 -16.30 0.39 -13.89
C GLN A 20 -15.10 0.95 -13.10
N GLY A 21 -14.19 1.65 -13.78
CA GLY A 21 -13.03 2.29 -13.16
C GLY A 21 -13.34 3.70 -12.67
N THR A 22 -12.94 4.00 -11.44
CA THR A 22 -12.96 5.34 -10.83
C THR A 22 -11.58 5.98 -10.97
N ILE A 23 -11.52 7.26 -11.32
CA ILE A 23 -10.27 8.01 -11.34
C ILE A 23 -9.97 8.49 -9.91
N VAL A 24 -8.85 8.05 -9.35
CA VAL A 24 -8.47 8.39 -7.98
C VAL A 24 -8.01 9.85 -7.90
N ASP A 25 -8.74 10.68 -7.15
CA ASP A 25 -8.32 12.06 -6.83
C ASP A 25 -7.80 12.16 -5.39
N GLN A 26 -8.44 11.46 -4.45
CA GLN A 26 -8.14 11.59 -3.02
C GLN A 26 -8.03 10.26 -2.31
N ILE A 27 -7.24 10.25 -1.23
CA ILE A 27 -7.21 9.16 -0.23
C ILE A 27 -7.75 9.65 1.11
N ILE A 28 -8.60 8.84 1.73
CA ILE A 28 -9.06 9.00 3.11
C ILE A 28 -8.56 7.80 3.89
N ILE A 29 -7.59 8.01 4.78
CA ILE A 29 -7.05 6.94 5.60
C ILE A 29 -7.99 6.71 6.78
N ASP A 30 -8.52 5.49 6.88
CA ASP A 30 -9.42 5.10 7.96
C ASP A 30 -8.63 4.44 9.10
N ASN A 31 -7.73 3.52 8.77
CA ASN A 31 -7.01 2.74 9.78
C ASN A 31 -5.64 2.23 9.30
N ILE A 32 -4.70 2.05 10.23
CA ILE A 32 -3.43 1.35 9.99
C ILE A 32 -3.22 0.40 11.17
N GLU A 33 -3.13 -0.89 10.90
CA GLU A 33 -2.99 -1.93 11.90
C GLU A 33 -1.89 -2.91 11.52
N VAL A 34 -1.16 -3.43 12.52
CA VAL A 34 -0.32 -4.62 12.33
C VAL A 34 -1.06 -5.80 12.91
N THR A 35 -1.52 -6.67 12.02
CA THR A 35 -2.21 -7.91 12.42
C THR A 35 -1.25 -9.09 12.35
N TYR A 36 -1.56 -10.09 13.17
CA TYR A 36 -0.61 -11.16 13.44
C TYR A 36 -1.28 -12.52 13.61
N GLY A 37 -0.62 -13.58 13.13
CA GLY A 37 -0.51 -14.86 13.84
C GLY A 37 0.68 -14.90 14.82
N LYS A 38 0.51 -14.42 16.07
CA LYS A 38 1.50 -14.31 17.17
C LYS A 38 2.72 -13.38 16.96
N SER A 39 2.60 -12.16 17.51
CA SER A 39 3.48 -10.97 17.58
C SER A 39 5.01 -11.10 17.70
N THR A 40 5.70 -11.98 16.96
CA THR A 40 7.11 -12.36 17.20
C THR A 40 8.18 -11.68 16.32
N PHE A 41 7.83 -10.80 15.39
CA PHE A 41 8.73 -10.22 14.37
C PHE A 41 8.69 -8.69 14.36
N LEU A 42 7.51 -8.10 14.16
CA LEU A 42 7.33 -6.65 14.08
C LEU A 42 6.13 -6.24 14.93
N GLU A 43 6.29 -5.21 15.74
CA GLU A 43 5.21 -4.53 16.46
C GLU A 43 5.22 -3.07 16.04
N LEU A 44 4.06 -2.52 15.69
CA LEU A 44 3.93 -1.13 15.28
C LEU A 44 2.92 -0.46 16.20
N ASP A 45 3.37 0.57 16.89
CA ASP A 45 2.53 1.52 17.60
C ASP A 45 2.52 2.81 16.79
N CYS A 46 1.57 2.91 15.86
CA CYS A 46 1.43 4.03 14.95
C CYS A 46 0.06 4.67 15.12
N ARG A 47 0.05 5.99 15.24
CA ARG A 47 -1.18 6.78 15.25
C ARG A 47 -1.29 7.58 13.98
N VAL A 48 -2.37 7.35 13.24
CA VAL A 48 -2.74 8.21 12.11
C VAL A 48 -3.76 9.24 12.58
N ARG A 49 -3.56 10.49 12.18
CA ARG A 49 -4.52 11.57 12.43
C ARG A 49 -4.54 12.55 11.27
N ARG A 50 -5.69 13.18 11.08
CA ARG A 50 -5.80 14.30 10.14
C ARG A 50 -5.03 15.50 10.69
N ALA A 51 -4.01 15.96 9.97
CA ALA A 51 -3.21 17.11 10.38
C ALA A 51 -3.87 18.43 9.94
N ASN A 52 -4.41 18.46 8.72
CA ASN A 52 -5.15 19.59 8.18
C ASN A 52 -6.16 19.12 7.12
N LYS A 53 -6.74 20.04 6.34
CA LYS A 53 -7.75 19.69 5.33
C LYS A 53 -7.22 18.76 4.23
N THR A 54 -5.94 18.85 3.92
CA THR A 54 -5.27 18.29 2.74
C THR A 54 -4.21 17.25 3.07
N THR A 55 -3.98 16.93 4.35
CA THR A 55 -2.85 16.12 4.79
C THR A 55 -3.20 15.31 6.03
N TYR A 56 -2.83 14.04 6.01
CA TYR A 56 -2.78 13.16 7.17
C TYR A 56 -1.36 13.13 7.73
N MET A 57 -1.25 12.85 9.01
CA MET A 57 0.03 12.63 9.66
C MET A 57 -0.02 11.30 10.41
N ALA A 58 1.01 10.49 10.19
CA ALA A 58 1.24 9.26 10.92
C ALA A 58 2.56 9.38 11.69
N ASP A 59 2.55 9.05 12.97
CA ASP A 59 3.75 9.03 13.81
C ASP A 59 3.63 7.91 14.83
N GLY A 60 4.78 7.40 15.29
CA GLY A 60 4.79 6.20 16.11
C GLY A 60 6.16 5.61 16.36
N ASN A 61 6.14 4.42 16.95
CA ASN A 61 7.32 3.59 17.13
C ASN A 61 7.06 2.20 16.54
N TYR A 62 8.13 1.50 16.20
CA TYR A 62 8.06 0.11 15.81
C TYR A 62 9.16 -0.68 16.51
N THR A 63 8.82 -1.90 16.92
CA THR A 63 9.77 -2.82 17.56
C THR A 63 10.03 -3.98 16.62
N ILE A 64 11.28 -4.11 16.20
CA ILE A 64 11.78 -5.29 15.50
C ILE A 64 12.18 -6.30 16.57
N LYS A 65 11.45 -7.42 16.65
CA LYS A 65 11.68 -8.47 17.66
C LYS A 65 12.69 -9.51 17.21
N LYS A 66 12.91 -9.64 15.90
CA LYS A 66 13.96 -10.49 15.30
C LYS A 66 14.68 -9.71 14.21
N PRO A 67 16.02 -9.83 14.08
CA PRO A 67 16.76 -9.10 13.07
C PRO A 67 16.20 -9.30 11.66
N ILE A 68 16.19 -8.23 10.87
CA ILE A 68 15.84 -8.27 9.45
C ILE A 68 17.12 -8.61 8.69
N THR A 69 17.21 -9.86 8.22
CA THR A 69 18.32 -10.34 7.38
C THR A 69 17.99 -10.20 5.90
N ASP A 70 18.97 -10.45 5.02
CA ASP A 70 18.76 -10.39 3.56
C ASP A 70 17.72 -11.39 3.03
N GLU A 71 17.48 -12.45 3.79
CA GLU A 71 16.49 -13.50 3.51
C GLU A 71 15.06 -13.05 3.78
N VAL A 72 14.86 -12.01 4.60
CA VAL A 72 13.53 -11.49 4.85
C VAL A 72 13.02 -10.81 3.59
N THR A 73 11.85 -11.25 3.11
CA THR A 73 11.20 -10.67 1.94
C THR A 73 9.91 -9.95 2.34
N ILE A 74 9.53 -8.96 1.53
CA ILE A 74 8.29 -8.22 1.62
C ILE A 74 7.48 -8.41 0.35
N GLN A 75 6.18 -8.64 0.50
CA GLN A 75 5.19 -8.68 -0.57
C GLN A 75 4.06 -7.69 -0.27
N LEU A 76 3.78 -6.81 -1.22
CA LEU A 76 2.67 -5.87 -1.20
C LEU A 76 1.50 -6.44 -2.01
N SER A 77 0.32 -6.44 -1.40
CA SER A 77 -0.95 -6.71 -2.07
C SER A 77 -1.92 -5.54 -1.84
N LEU A 78 -2.72 -5.22 -2.86
CA LEU A 78 -3.83 -4.27 -2.75
C LEU A 78 -5.14 -4.99 -2.98
N PHE A 79 -6.11 -4.72 -2.13
CA PHE A 79 -7.45 -5.28 -2.16
C PHE A 79 -8.47 -4.15 -2.16
N TYR A 80 -9.66 -4.45 -2.69
CA TYR A 80 -10.84 -3.61 -2.55
C TYR A 80 -12.01 -4.45 -2.07
N LEU A 81 -12.93 -3.82 -1.35
CA LEU A 81 -14.14 -4.47 -0.86
C LEU A 81 -15.20 -4.46 -1.96
N ASN A 82 -15.68 -5.64 -2.36
CA ASN A 82 -16.76 -5.81 -3.32
C ASN A 82 -17.92 -6.53 -2.62
N GLY A 83 -18.97 -5.77 -2.27
CA GLY A 83 -20.01 -6.26 -1.38
C GLY A 83 -19.43 -6.64 0.00
N ALA A 84 -19.48 -7.91 0.36
CA ALA A 84 -18.96 -8.43 1.62
C ALA A 84 -17.62 -9.19 1.48
N THR A 85 -16.95 -9.13 0.32
CA THR A 85 -15.73 -9.92 0.05
C THR A 85 -14.58 -9.04 -0.41
N TRP A 86 -13.40 -9.28 0.16
CA TRP A 86 -12.15 -8.67 -0.28
C TRP A 86 -11.69 -9.30 -1.60
N THR A 87 -11.59 -8.47 -2.64
CA THR A 87 -11.06 -8.89 -3.96
C THR A 87 -9.66 -8.33 -4.13
N GLN A 88 -8.70 -9.19 -4.50
CA GLN A 88 -7.33 -8.76 -4.75
C GLN A 88 -7.25 -8.00 -6.07
N LEU A 89 -6.80 -6.75 -6.02
CA LEU A 89 -6.53 -5.93 -7.20
C LEU A 89 -5.18 -6.27 -7.81
N PHE A 90 -4.13 -6.32 -6.99
CA PHE A 90 -2.81 -6.80 -7.42
C PHE A 90 -2.00 -7.34 -6.24
N THR A 91 -0.95 -8.09 -6.57
CA THR A 91 0.13 -8.44 -5.65
C THR A 91 1.46 -8.33 -6.40
N ASN A 92 2.49 -7.81 -5.75
CA ASN A 92 3.83 -7.81 -6.34
C ASN A 92 4.56 -9.14 -6.09
N LEU A 93 5.72 -9.31 -6.73
CA LEU A 93 6.63 -10.40 -6.38
C LEU A 93 7.32 -10.09 -5.05
N PRO A 94 7.55 -11.09 -4.18
CA PRO A 94 8.31 -10.91 -2.97
C PRO A 94 9.73 -10.37 -3.28
N THR A 95 10.11 -9.29 -2.62
CA THR A 95 11.44 -8.67 -2.75
C THR A 95 12.18 -8.68 -1.43
N SER A 96 13.51 -8.83 -1.43
CA SER A 96 14.33 -8.74 -0.21
C SER A 96 14.14 -7.38 0.45
N LEU A 97 13.75 -7.39 1.73
CA LEU A 97 13.47 -6.18 2.50
C LEU A 97 14.74 -5.34 2.67
N CYS A 98 15.87 -5.96 3.01
CA CYS A 98 17.17 -5.30 3.08
C CYS A 98 17.55 -4.59 1.77
N LYS A 99 17.53 -5.31 0.64
CA LYS A 99 17.88 -4.72 -0.66
C LYS A 99 16.95 -3.57 -1.03
N SER A 100 15.66 -3.69 -0.72
CA SER A 100 14.66 -2.68 -1.03
C SER A 100 14.73 -1.42 -0.17
N THR A 101 15.43 -1.46 0.97
CA THR A 101 15.47 -0.34 1.95
C THR A 101 16.84 0.29 2.10
N ILE A 102 17.92 -0.43 1.78
CA ILE A 102 19.30 0.02 1.99
C ILE A 102 19.98 0.44 0.69
N VAL A 103 19.64 -0.19 -0.44
CA VAL A 103 20.31 0.10 -1.71
C VAL A 103 19.75 1.40 -2.30
N PRO A 104 20.58 2.42 -2.59
CA PRO A 104 20.14 3.66 -3.22
C PRO A 104 19.35 3.40 -4.52
N GLY A 105 18.21 4.08 -4.66
CA GLY A 105 17.33 3.95 -5.84
C GLY A 105 16.41 2.72 -5.82
N SER A 106 16.46 1.89 -4.78
CA SER A 106 15.50 0.79 -4.60
C SER A 106 14.13 1.28 -4.08
N THR A 107 13.10 0.44 -4.19
CA THR A 107 11.68 0.80 -4.01
C THR A 107 11.36 1.50 -2.68
N PHE A 108 11.98 1.09 -1.58
CA PHE A 108 11.71 1.63 -0.24
C PHE A 108 12.90 2.43 0.33
N TYR A 109 13.95 2.69 -0.45
CA TYR A 109 15.14 3.42 0.00
C TYR A 109 14.80 4.84 0.47
N ASP A 110 14.14 5.62 -0.39
CA ASP A 110 13.77 7.01 -0.06
C ASP A 110 12.77 7.06 1.09
N PHE A 111 11.86 6.08 1.14
CA PHE A 111 10.88 5.96 2.21
C PHE A 111 11.57 5.69 3.56
N LYS A 112 12.50 4.74 3.60
CA LYS A 112 13.34 4.44 4.78
C LYS A 112 14.14 5.68 5.19
N LYS A 113 14.85 6.31 4.25
CA LYS A 113 15.69 7.48 4.50
C LYS A 113 14.94 8.71 4.97
N ARG A 114 13.64 8.82 4.67
CA ARG A 114 12.82 9.96 5.10
C ARG A 114 12.15 9.72 6.45
N TYR A 115 11.65 8.50 6.68
CA TYR A 115 10.72 8.23 7.78
C TYR A 115 11.28 7.31 8.88
N PHE A 116 12.37 6.59 8.62
CA PHE A 116 12.96 5.58 9.50
C PHE A 116 14.45 5.89 9.73
N LEU A 117 14.71 7.10 10.23
CA LEU A 117 16.07 7.67 10.34
C LEU A 117 16.97 6.93 11.32
N ASP A 118 16.39 6.25 12.29
CA ASP A 118 17.11 5.56 13.34
C ASP A 118 17.36 4.07 13.05
N ALA A 119 16.69 3.52 12.03
CA ALA A 119 17.07 2.23 11.50
C ALA A 119 18.48 2.33 10.87
N PRO A 120 19.37 1.35 11.07
CA PRO A 120 20.68 1.31 10.43
C PRO A 120 20.60 1.39 8.90
N ASP A 121 21.67 1.90 8.30
CA ASP A 121 21.86 1.94 6.84
C ASP A 121 22.58 0.70 6.29
N SER A 122 22.61 -0.37 7.07
CA SER A 122 23.26 -1.65 6.73
C SER A 122 22.39 -2.81 7.19
N CYS A 123 22.46 -3.93 6.48
CA CYS A 123 21.85 -5.17 6.92
C CYS A 123 22.88 -6.10 7.58
N PRO A 124 22.47 -6.91 8.57
CA PRO A 124 21.10 -7.05 9.07
C PRO A 124 20.65 -5.84 9.91
N ILE A 125 19.36 -5.49 9.85
CA ILE A 125 18.76 -4.51 10.76
C ILE A 125 18.53 -5.23 12.10
N PRO A 126 19.16 -4.81 13.21
CA PRO A 126 19.08 -5.51 14.47
C PRO A 126 17.68 -5.42 15.09
N SER A 127 17.37 -6.35 15.97
CA SER A 127 16.20 -6.22 16.83
C SER A 127 16.33 -5.00 17.74
N GLY A 128 15.23 -4.29 17.97
CA GLY A 128 15.23 -3.08 18.79
C GLY A 128 13.94 -2.29 18.65
N LEU A 129 13.81 -1.28 19.50
CA LEU A 129 12.79 -0.24 19.40
C LEU A 129 13.32 0.88 18.53
N TYR A 130 12.50 1.29 17.56
CA TYR A 130 12.80 2.34 16.61
C TYR A 130 11.64 3.34 16.56
N LYS A 131 11.95 4.58 16.21
CA LYS A 131 11.08 5.73 16.08
C LYS A 131 10.79 5.99 14.62
N MET A 132 9.50 6.04 14.32
CA MET A 132 9.03 6.51 13.03
C MET A 132 8.92 8.04 13.09
N GLN A 133 9.61 8.72 12.18
CA GLN A 133 9.42 10.16 12.00
C GLN A 133 7.99 10.42 11.51
N ARG A 134 7.52 11.66 11.71
CA ARG A 134 6.20 12.07 11.23
C ARG A 134 6.13 11.91 9.71
N ILE A 135 5.25 11.02 9.27
CA ILE A 135 4.91 10.79 7.87
C ILE A 135 3.74 11.71 7.54
N PHE A 136 3.93 12.62 6.59
CA PHE A 136 2.84 13.42 6.05
C PHE A 136 2.33 12.76 4.78
N VAL A 137 1.09 12.30 4.79
CA VAL A 137 0.45 11.68 3.63
C VAL A 137 -0.49 12.70 3.00
N PRO A 138 -0.17 13.20 1.79
CA PRO A 138 -1.04 14.14 1.10
C PRO A 138 -2.37 13.48 0.74
N ARG A 139 -3.47 14.18 0.99
CA ARG A 139 -4.82 13.70 0.65
C ARG A 139 -5.01 13.59 -0.86
N TYR A 140 -4.49 14.54 -1.63
CA TYR A 140 -4.74 14.65 -3.06
C TYR A 140 -3.65 13.97 -3.89
N ARG A 141 -4.05 13.20 -4.91
CA ARG A 141 -3.17 12.41 -5.77
C ARG A 141 -2.11 13.25 -6.49
N LYS A 142 -2.44 14.48 -6.87
CA LYS A 142 -1.49 15.39 -7.53
C LYS A 142 -0.22 15.60 -6.69
N ASP A 143 -0.37 15.59 -5.36
CA ASP A 143 0.70 15.84 -4.39
C ASP A 143 1.40 14.52 -3.95
N TRP A 144 0.97 13.36 -4.43
CA TRP A 144 1.59 12.08 -4.10
C TRP A 144 2.95 11.93 -4.77
N ASP A 145 3.88 11.32 -4.04
CA ASP A 145 5.16 10.89 -4.60
C ASP A 145 4.99 9.68 -5.54
N SER A 146 6.08 9.32 -6.21
CA SER A 146 6.12 8.18 -7.14
C SER A 146 5.82 6.85 -6.46
N GLY A 147 6.21 6.67 -5.20
CA GLY A 147 5.94 5.46 -4.43
C GLY A 147 4.45 5.26 -4.17
N MET A 148 3.77 6.29 -3.66
CA MET A 148 2.31 6.25 -3.48
C MET A 148 1.56 6.05 -4.80
N LYS A 149 1.99 6.72 -5.88
CA LYS A 149 1.39 6.55 -7.21
C LYS A 149 1.62 5.16 -7.81
N LEU A 150 2.70 4.47 -7.41
CA LEU A 150 2.98 3.09 -7.79
C LEU A 150 2.08 2.10 -7.02
N VAL A 151 1.89 2.33 -5.72
CA VAL A 151 1.06 1.45 -4.87
C VAL A 151 -0.42 1.58 -5.21
N ILE A 152 -0.88 2.81 -5.50
CA ILE A 152 -2.29 3.08 -5.79
C ILE A 152 -2.40 3.56 -7.24
N PRO A 153 -2.91 2.72 -8.17
CA PRO A 153 -3.12 3.09 -9.56
C PRO A 153 -4.02 4.33 -9.71
N ALA A 154 -3.91 5.02 -10.84
CA ALA A 154 -4.73 6.20 -11.12
C ALA A 154 -6.21 5.84 -11.38
N ILE A 155 -6.45 4.62 -11.84
CA ILE A 155 -7.77 4.08 -12.13
C ILE A 155 -7.90 2.78 -11.34
N VAL A 156 -8.94 2.68 -10.53
CA VAL A 156 -9.23 1.54 -9.65
C VAL A 156 -10.71 1.17 -9.76
N PRO A 157 -11.12 -0.09 -9.47
CA PRO A 157 -12.54 -0.44 -9.45
C PRO A 157 -13.30 0.41 -8.43
N ASN A 158 -14.50 0.89 -8.74
CA ASN A 158 -15.28 1.65 -7.73
C ASN A 158 -15.58 0.78 -6.49
N ALA A 159 -15.16 1.23 -5.31
CA ALA A 159 -15.30 0.49 -4.06
C ALA A 159 -15.30 1.43 -2.85
N ASP A 160 -16.06 1.07 -1.82
CA ASP A 160 -16.18 1.86 -0.60
C ASP A 160 -14.92 1.82 0.26
N LEU A 161 -14.17 0.72 0.21
CA LEU A 161 -13.02 0.48 1.07
C LEU A 161 -11.93 -0.29 0.33
N TYR A 162 -10.68 0.10 0.58
CA TYR A 162 -9.46 -0.52 0.09
C TYR A 162 -8.59 -0.93 1.25
N LYS A 163 -7.77 -1.94 1.01
CA LYS A 163 -6.81 -2.46 1.97
C LYS A 163 -5.50 -2.78 1.29
N SER A 164 -4.40 -2.21 1.76
CA SER A 164 -3.05 -2.63 1.40
C SER A 164 -2.50 -3.57 2.46
N GLU A 165 -1.94 -4.71 2.04
CA GLU A 165 -1.24 -5.64 2.93
C GLU A 165 0.24 -5.74 2.55
N TYR A 166 1.11 -5.52 3.53
CA TYR A 166 2.54 -5.75 3.43
C TYR A 166 2.87 -7.01 4.23
N ASN A 167 3.03 -8.12 3.52
CA ASN A 167 3.34 -9.42 4.09
C ASN A 167 4.86 -9.61 4.15
N PHE A 168 5.38 -9.94 5.33
CA PHE A 168 6.79 -10.22 5.57
C PHE A 168 6.99 -11.74 5.64
N PHE A 169 8.04 -12.27 5.02
CA PHE A 169 8.37 -13.70 5.03
C PHE A 169 9.84 -13.92 5.37
N ASP A 170 10.16 -15.05 5.99
CA ASP A 170 11.55 -15.51 6.18
C ASP A 170 12.10 -16.21 4.92
N GLY A 171 13.36 -16.65 4.98
CA GLY A 171 14.03 -17.39 3.90
C GLY A 171 13.34 -18.71 3.52
N ASN A 172 12.50 -19.26 4.39
CA ASN A 172 11.70 -20.46 4.14
C ASN A 172 10.29 -20.14 3.61
N ARG A 173 10.02 -18.87 3.25
CA ARG A 173 8.69 -18.36 2.85
C ARG A 173 7.62 -18.52 3.92
N LYS A 174 8.00 -18.67 5.19
CA LYS A 174 7.05 -18.63 6.30
C LYS A 174 6.69 -17.18 6.58
N LYS A 175 5.39 -16.89 6.61
CA LYS A 175 4.89 -15.55 6.92
C LYS A 175 5.26 -15.17 8.35
N LEU A 176 5.95 -14.04 8.48
CA LEU A 176 6.45 -13.48 9.74
C LEU A 176 5.45 -12.48 10.33
N ALA A 177 4.90 -11.58 9.52
CA ALA A 177 3.96 -10.53 9.93
C ALA A 177 3.16 -10.00 8.73
N THR A 178 2.04 -9.31 9.01
CA THR A 178 1.30 -8.54 8.01
C THR A 178 1.01 -7.13 8.55
N LEU A 179 1.49 -6.11 7.84
CA LEU A 179 1.06 -4.72 8.07
C LEU A 179 -0.12 -4.42 7.15
N ILE A 180 -1.21 -3.94 7.71
CA ILE A 180 -2.44 -3.63 7.02
C ILE A 180 -2.71 -2.12 7.08
N GLY A 181 -3.00 -1.51 5.94
CA GLY A 181 -3.51 -0.15 5.86
C GLY A 181 -4.86 -0.15 5.16
N GLU A 182 -5.89 0.40 5.80
CA GLU A 182 -7.24 0.54 5.25
C GLU A 182 -7.55 2.01 4.95
N PHE A 183 -8.10 2.24 3.76
CA PHE A 183 -8.34 3.58 3.25
C PHE A 183 -9.44 3.56 2.19
N ARG A 184 -9.97 4.75 1.90
CA ARG A 184 -10.96 4.98 0.84
C ARG A 184 -10.35 5.84 -0.24
N LEU A 185 -10.72 5.56 -1.48
CA LEU A 185 -10.31 6.33 -2.65
C LEU A 185 -11.53 7.05 -3.18
N VAL A 186 -11.40 8.36 -3.36
CA VAL A 186 -12.51 9.24 -3.75
C VAL A 186 -12.22 9.83 -5.12
N ASP A 187 -13.22 9.82 -6.00
CA ASP A 187 -13.18 10.50 -7.29
C ASP A 187 -13.37 12.00 -7.06
N LYS A 188 -12.78 12.83 -7.91
CA LYS A 188 -13.11 14.26 -7.97
C LYS A 188 -14.60 14.49 -8.25
N ASN A 189 -15.25 13.55 -8.94
CA ASN A 189 -16.64 13.67 -9.37
C ASN A 189 -17.66 13.05 -8.39
N SER A 190 -17.23 12.39 -7.31
CA SER A 190 -18.15 11.71 -6.37
C SER A 190 -18.74 12.60 -5.26
N ASP A 191 -18.44 13.91 -5.28
CA ASP A 191 -18.97 14.91 -4.34
C ASP A 191 -20.26 15.61 -4.87
N ILE A 192 -20.96 15.02 -5.85
CA ILE A 192 -22.24 15.52 -6.41
C ILE A 192 -23.38 14.56 -6.11
#